data_AF-A0A7C5URC1-F1
#
_entry.id   AF-A0A7C5URC1-F1
#
_cell.length_a   1.000
_cell.length_b   1.000
_cell.length_c   1.000
_cell.angle_alpha   90.00
_cell.angle_beta   90.00
_cell.angle_gamma   90.00
#
_symmetry.space_group_name_H-M   'P 1'
#
loop_
_entity.id
_entity.type
_entity.pdbx_description
1 polymer ?
#
loop_
_entity_poly.entity_id
_entity_poly.type
_entity_poly.pdbx_seq_one_letter_code
_entity_poly.pdbx_strand_id
1 'polypeptide(L)' 'ANPNSIAITPIRLSHPGGTARVGEVVNDNLETGIKNLFCCDASVIPETLDLPVVLTVISFGKRLGDYLLKNNRV' A
#
# COMPACT_ATOMS: atom_id res chain seq x y z
N ALA A 1 11.76 -26.35 -3.21
CA ALA A 1 10.86 -26.73 -2.12
C ALA A 1 10.89 -28.25 -1.97
N ASN A 2 11.01 -28.78 -0.74
CA ASN A 2 10.97 -30.23 -0.50
C ASN A 2 9.51 -30.66 -0.31
N PRO A 3 8.97 -31.56 -1.15
CA PRO A 3 7.56 -31.97 -1.08
C PRO A 3 7.21 -32.75 0.19
N ASN A 4 8.19 -33.25 0.93
CA ASN A 4 8.01 -34.04 2.16
C ASN A 4 8.26 -33.22 3.45
N SER A 5 8.24 -31.89 3.37
CA SER A 5 8.44 -31.02 4.54
C SER A 5 7.25 -30.09 4.77
N ILE A 6 6.79 -29.99 6.02
CA ILE A 6 5.85 -28.96 6.48
C ILE A 6 6.66 -27.88 7.21
N ALA A 7 6.53 -26.62 6.78
CA ALA A 7 7.13 -25.49 7.46
C ALA A 7 6.14 -24.88 8.45
N ILE A 8 6.52 -24.77 9.72
CA ILE A 8 5.76 -24.09 10.76
C ILE A 8 6.44 -22.75 11.04
N THR A 9 5.68 -21.67 11.08
CA THR A 9 6.17 -20.34 11.43
C THR A 9 5.33 -19.74 12.55
N PRO A 10 5.85 -18.76 13.31
CA PRO A 10 5.06 -18.04 14.30
C PRO A 10 3.82 -17.40 13.65
N ILE A 11 2.74 -17.26 14.42
CA ILE A 11 1.57 -16.50 14.00
C ILE A 11 2.01 -15.08 13.66
N ARG A 12 1.89 -14.70 12.39
CA ARG A 12 2.10 -13.32 11.95
C ARG A 12 0.76 -12.60 11.93
N LEU A 13 0.77 -11.34 12.35
CA LEU A 13 -0.42 -10.49 12.30
C LEU A 13 -0.93 -10.38 10.85
N SER A 14 -2.24 -10.43 10.64
CA SER A 14 -2.87 -10.55 9.31
C SER A 14 -2.97 -9.23 8.53
N HIS A 15 -2.28 -8.17 8.99
CA HIS A 15 -2.37 -6.82 8.43
C HIS A 15 -0.99 -6.27 8.01
N PRO A 16 -0.26 -6.95 7.10
CA PRO A 16 1.03 -6.46 6.61
C PRO A 16 0.86 -5.17 5.81
N GLY A 17 1.82 -4.25 5.94
CA GLY A 17 1.84 -2.98 5.22
C GLY A 17 3.18 -2.26 5.36
N GLY A 18 3.32 -1.13 4.68
CA GLY A 18 4.49 -0.25 4.83
C GLY A 18 5.75 -0.69 4.10
N THR A 19 5.65 -1.44 3.01
CA THR A 19 6.78 -1.79 2.13
C THR A 19 7.04 -0.75 1.03
N ALA A 20 6.14 0.22 0.83
CA ALA A 20 6.24 1.31 -0.13
C ALA A 20 5.70 2.63 0.46
N ARG A 21 6.16 2.98 1.67
CA ARG A 21 5.60 4.03 2.51
C ARG A 21 5.51 5.40 1.83
N VAL A 22 4.46 6.14 2.16
CA VAL A 22 4.39 7.59 1.92
C VAL A 22 5.56 8.29 2.63
N GLY A 23 6.22 9.20 1.93
CA GLY A 23 7.39 9.93 2.40
C GLY A 23 8.73 9.19 2.19
N GLU A 24 8.70 7.92 1.78
CA GLU A 24 9.91 7.12 1.51
C GLU A 24 9.94 6.62 0.05
N VAL A 25 8.92 5.87 -0.37
CA VAL A 25 8.83 5.30 -1.73
C VAL A 25 7.86 6.06 -2.61
N VAL A 26 6.78 6.58 -2.03
CA VAL A 26 5.78 7.40 -2.72
C VAL A 26 5.62 8.76 -2.03
N ASN A 27 5.20 9.78 -2.78
CA ASN A 27 4.87 11.09 -2.23
C ASN A 27 3.43 11.13 -1.64
N ASP A 28 2.99 12.30 -1.20
CA ASP A 28 1.66 12.51 -0.61
C ASP A 28 0.50 12.21 -1.56
N ASN A 29 0.74 12.20 -2.86
CA ASN A 29 -0.22 11.82 -3.90
C ASN A 29 -0.08 10.36 -4.35
N LEU A 30 0.68 9.56 -3.60
CA LEU A 30 0.96 8.15 -3.88
C LEU A 30 1.73 7.91 -5.20
N GLU A 31 2.36 8.94 -5.75
CA GLU A 31 3.23 8.83 -6.92
C GLU A 31 4.63 8.42 -6.47
N THR A 32 5.22 7.47 -7.19
CA THR A 32 6.61 7.08 -7.00
C THR A 32 7.56 8.18 -7.50
N GLY A 33 8.88 7.98 -7.36
CA GLY A 33 9.87 8.83 -8.04
C GLY A 33 9.83 8.74 -9.58
N ILE A 34 9.09 7.78 -10.15
CA ILE A 34 8.89 7.64 -11.59
C ILE A 34 7.57 8.33 -11.95
N LYS A 35 7.66 9.29 -12.88
CA LYS A 35 6.52 10.09 -13.33
C LYS A 35 5.39 9.21 -13.85
N ASN A 36 4.15 9.51 -13.44
CA ASN A 36 2.92 8.81 -13.79
C ASN A 36 2.86 7.33 -13.33
N LEU A 37 3.71 6.92 -12.38
CA LEU A 37 3.65 5.60 -11.76
C LEU A 37 3.23 5.74 -10.30
N PHE A 38 2.07 5.16 -9.96
CA PHE A 38 1.43 5.26 -8.66
C PHE A 38 1.31 3.89 -7.98
N CYS A 39 1.32 3.87 -6.65
CA CYS A 39 1.05 2.67 -5.85
C CYS A 39 -0.10 2.96 -4.88
N CYS A 40 -1.09 2.07 -4.76
CA CYS A 40 -2.25 2.31 -3.91
C CYS A 40 -2.80 1.02 -3.30
N ASP A 41 -2.11 0.51 -2.28
CA ASP A 41 -2.53 -0.63 -1.46
C ASP A 41 -1.99 -0.47 -0.02
N ALA A 42 -2.00 -1.54 0.79
CA ALA A 42 -1.49 -1.49 2.17
C ALA A 42 0.02 -1.19 2.28
N SER A 43 0.79 -1.34 1.20
CA SER A 43 2.23 -1.06 1.20
C SER A 43 2.54 0.42 1.45
N VAL A 44 1.62 1.34 1.12
CA VAL A 44 1.88 2.79 1.23
C VAL A 44 1.68 3.35 2.64
N ILE A 45 1.13 2.55 3.55
CA ILE A 45 0.87 2.98 4.92
C ILE A 45 2.21 3.33 5.60
N PRO A 46 2.37 4.54 6.16
CA PRO A 46 3.66 4.99 6.71
C PRO A 46 4.21 4.10 7.83
N GLU A 47 3.34 3.53 8.64
CA GLU A 47 3.70 2.67 9.77
C GLU A 47 2.69 1.53 9.93
N THR A 48 3.11 0.44 10.57
CA THR A 48 2.20 -0.67 10.86
C THR A 48 1.16 -0.23 11.88
N LEU A 49 -0.11 -0.24 11.50
CA LEU A 49 -1.20 0.28 12.33
C LEU A 49 -1.75 -0.72 13.36
N ASP A 50 -1.25 -1.98 13.39
CA ASP A 50 -1.73 -3.10 14.23
C ASP A 50 -3.27 -3.33 14.18
N LEU A 51 -3.93 -2.74 13.18
CA LEU A 51 -5.38 -2.66 13.00
C LEU A 51 -5.75 -3.03 11.56
N PRO A 52 -7.00 -3.45 11.29
CA PRO A 52 -7.47 -3.71 9.95
C PRO A 52 -7.33 -2.49 9.03
N VAL A 53 -6.54 -2.62 7.97
CA VAL A 53 -6.20 -1.52 7.04
C VAL A 53 -7.21 -1.31 5.91
N VAL A 54 -8.30 -2.08 5.90
CA VAL A 54 -9.26 -2.12 4.78
C VAL A 54 -9.86 -0.75 4.47
N LEU A 55 -10.37 -0.04 5.49
CA LEU A 55 -10.96 1.27 5.30
C LEU A 55 -9.92 2.32 4.90
N THR A 56 -8.70 2.21 5.41
CA THR A 56 -7.57 3.08 5.05
C THR A 56 -7.22 2.93 3.58
N VAL A 57 -7.08 1.70 3.09
CA VAL A 57 -6.76 1.42 1.68
C VAL A 57 -7.90 1.86 0.75
N ILE A 58 -9.16 1.63 1.12
CA ILE A 58 -10.32 2.16 0.36
C ILE A 58 -10.27 3.68 0.28
N SER A 59 -9.95 4.35 1.39
CA SER A 59 -9.84 5.81 1.45
C SER A 59 -8.72 6.33 0.56
N PHE A 60 -7.56 5.67 0.54
CA PHE A 60 -6.48 5.99 -0.39
C PHE A 60 -6.90 5.85 -1.85
N GLY A 61 -7.56 4.74 -2.21
CA GLY A 61 -8.03 4.52 -3.58
C GLY A 61 -9.00 5.59 -4.06
N LYS A 62 -9.97 5.97 -3.22
CA LYS A 62 -10.92 7.04 -3.56
C LYS A 62 -10.22 8.39 -3.73
N ARG A 63 -9.34 8.75 -2.78
CA ARG A 63 -8.57 10.01 -2.84
C ARG A 63 -7.67 10.07 -4.08
N LEU A 64 -6.98 8.96 -4.41
CA LEU A 64 -6.12 8.89 -5.59
C LEU A 64 -6.95 9.01 -6.88
N GLY A 65 -8.08 8.32 -6.96
CA GLY A 65 -9.01 8.45 -8.09
C GLY A 65 -9.43 9.90 -8.32
N ASP A 66 -9.83 10.61 -7.26
CA ASP A 66 -10.19 12.04 -7.34
C ASP A 66 -9.01 12.91 -7.78
N TYR A 67 -7.80 12.65 -7.27
CA TYR A 67 -6.58 13.36 -7.67
C TYR A 67 -6.29 13.18 -9.16
N LEU A 68 -6.30 11.93 -9.64
CA LEU A 68 -6.03 11.61 -11.04
C LEU A 68 -7.10 12.22 -11.96
N LEU A 69 -8.38 12.15 -11.60
CA LEU A 69 -9.45 12.74 -12.40
C LEU A 69 -9.42 14.27 -12.45
N LYS A 70 -8.96 14.94 -11.39
CA LYS A 70 -8.77 16.41 -11.40
C LYS A 70 -7.59 16.82 -12.28
N ASN A 71 -6.49 16.06 -12.23
CA ASN A 71 -5.27 16.37 -12.97
C ASN A 71 -5.27 15.84 -14.42
N ASN A 72 -6.15 14.89 -14.76
CA ASN A 72 -6.37 14.39 -16.12
C ASN A 72 -7.54 15.06 -16.84
N ARG A 73 -7.99 16.25 -16.40
CA ARG A 73 -8.94 17.03 -17.18
C ARG A 73 -8.23 17.60 -18.41
N VAL A 74 -8.37 16.86 -19.52
CA VAL A 74 -8.31 17.40 -20.89
C VAL A 74 -9.40 18.46 -21.05
#